data_AF-A0A536CZQ1-F1
#
_entry.id   AF-A0A536CZQ1-F1
#
_cell.length_a   1.000
_cell.length_b   1.000
_cell.length_c   1.000
_cell.angle_alpha   90.00
_cell.angle_beta   90.00
_cell.angle_gamma   90.00
#
_symmetry.space_group_name_H-M   'P 1'
#
loop_
_entity.id
_entity.type
_entity.pdbx_description
1 polymer ?
#
loop_
_entity_poly.entity_id
_entity_poly.type
_entity_poly.pdbx_seq_one_letter_code
_entity_poly.pdbx_strand_id
1 'polypeptide(L)'
;MRRASAVLVAVSLLVTQGSLAAASAMPDAPACPILPNDDVWHSNIQQMPVHPLSDTWLANMGGPARLLHPDFGAYPYGYQLQVVDS
;
A
#
# COMPACT_ATOMS: atom_id res chain seq x y z
N MET A 1 12.65 -29.05 29.70
CA MET A 1 13.37 -27.76 29.62
C MET A 1 13.78 -27.40 28.20
N ARG A 2 14.60 -28.21 27.50
CA ARG A 2 15.03 -27.94 26.10
C ARG A 2 13.92 -27.69 25.07
N ARG A 3 12.79 -28.43 25.16
CA ARG A 3 11.64 -28.25 24.24
C ARG A 3 10.84 -26.98 24.51
N ALA A 4 10.75 -26.54 25.77
CA ALA A 4 10.08 -25.30 26.14
C ALA A 4 10.89 -24.07 25.68
N SER A 5 12.22 -24.14 25.77
CA SER A 5 13.13 -23.12 25.25
C SER A 5 13.02 -22.96 23.73
N ALA A 6 12.84 -24.05 22.98
CA ALA A 6 12.69 -23.99 21.52
C ALA A 6 11.38 -23.32 21.07
N VAL A 7 10.28 -23.53 21.81
CA VAL A 7 8.98 -22.90 21.52
C VAL A 7 9.04 -21.38 21.79
N LEU A 8 9.71 -20.97 22.87
CA LEU A 8 9.89 -19.55 23.20
C LEU A 8 10.72 -18.78 22.15
N VAL A 9 11.72 -19.41 21.55
CA VAL A 9 12.54 -18.79 20.48
C VAL A 9 11.76 -18.69 19.15
N ALA A 10 10.90 -19.66 18.85
CA ALA A 10 10.07 -19.59 17.65
C ALA A 10 9.02 -18.48 17.75
N VAL A 11 8.39 -18.29 18.92
CA VAL A 11 7.38 -17.24 19.12
C VAL A 11 7.98 -15.83 19.02
N SER A 12 9.21 -15.60 19.48
CA SER A 12 9.86 -14.29 19.40
C SER A 12 10.30 -13.89 17.98
N LEU A 13 10.52 -14.85 17.07
CA LEU A 13 10.82 -14.55 15.66
C LEU A 13 9.59 -14.14 14.83
N LEU A 14 8.36 -14.45 15.27
CA LEU A 14 7.14 -14.02 14.57
C LEU A 14 6.70 -12.58 14.92
N VAL A 15 7.34 -11.93 15.89
CA VAL A 15 6.94 -10.58 16.39
C VAL A 15 7.77 -9.45 15.76
N THR A 16 8.58 -9.73 14.74
CA THR A 16 9.08 -8.66 13.85
C THR A 16 7.94 -8.22 12.94
N GLN A 17 6.96 -7.54 13.53
CA GLN A 17 5.95 -6.79 12.81
C GLN A 17 6.70 -5.77 11.96
N GLY A 18 6.52 -5.86 10.64
CA GLY A 18 7.10 -4.87 9.74
C GLY A 18 6.71 -3.48 10.22
N SER A 19 7.71 -2.62 10.40
CA SER A 19 7.46 -1.21 10.69
C SER A 19 6.53 -0.67 9.61
N LEU A 20 5.45 0.01 10.01
CA LEU A 20 4.63 0.77 9.07
C LEU A 20 5.57 1.72 8.33
N ALA A 21 5.64 1.59 7.01
CA ALA A 21 6.38 2.52 6.19
C ALA A 21 5.72 3.90 6.36
N ALA A 22 6.35 4.78 7.13
CA ALA A 22 5.93 6.16 7.23
C ALA A 22 6.41 6.90 5.98
N ALA A 23 5.56 7.77 5.42
CA ALA A 23 5.96 8.64 4.32
C ALA A 23 7.19 9.46 4.73
N SER A 24 8.20 9.56 3.86
CA SER A 24 9.33 10.45 4.10
C SER A 24 8.86 11.89 4.15
N ALA A 25 9.23 12.63 5.19
CA ALA A 25 8.90 14.04 5.29
C ALA A 25 9.53 14.81 4.11
N MET A 26 8.81 15.81 3.59
CA MET A 26 9.34 16.68 2.53
C MET A 26 10.57 17.43 3.07
N PRO A 27 11.70 17.47 2.33
CA PRO A 27 12.93 18.10 2.83
C PRO A 27 12.73 19.54 3.29
N ASP A 28 11.95 20.32 2.53
CA ASP A 28 11.67 21.74 2.81
C ASP A 28 10.44 21.95 3.71
N ALA A 29 9.72 20.88 4.07
CA ALA A 29 8.53 20.94 4.93
C ALA A 29 8.42 19.71 5.84
N PRO A 30 9.38 19.50 6.77
CA PRO A 30 9.48 18.26 7.53
C PRO A 30 8.32 18.04 8.54
N ALA A 31 7.57 19.10 8.85
CA ALA A 31 6.39 19.04 9.70
C ALA A 31 5.08 18.87 8.91
N CYS A 32 5.14 18.84 7.58
CA CYS A 32 3.98 18.71 6.70
C CYS A 32 4.04 17.35 6.00
N PRO A 33 3.46 16.29 6.58
CA PRO A 33 3.35 15.02 5.88
C PRO A 33 2.48 15.18 4.63
N ILE A 34 2.87 14.54 3.51
CA ILE A 34 2.12 14.61 2.24
C ILE A 34 0.72 14.03 2.41
N LEU A 35 0.57 13.02 3.29
CA LEU A 35 -0.69 12.37 3.65
C LEU A 35 -0.75 12.15 5.17
N PRO A 36 -1.91 12.31 5.82
CA PRO A 36 -2.11 11.92 7.21
C PRO A 36 -1.80 10.44 7.47
N ASN A 37 -1.41 10.08 8.70
CA ASN A 37 -1.04 8.70 9.04
C ASN A 37 -2.17 7.68 8.80
N ASP A 38 -3.43 8.10 8.92
CA ASP A 38 -4.63 7.29 8.72
C ASP A 38 -5.23 7.39 7.31
N ASP A 39 -4.51 8.03 6.38
CA ASP A 39 -4.93 8.12 4.99
C ASP A 39 -4.97 6.73 4.33
N VAL A 40 -6.00 6.49 3.50
CA VAL A 40 -6.19 5.24 2.77
C VAL A 40 -4.99 4.84 1.91
N TRP A 41 -4.19 5.80 1.45
CA TRP A 41 -2.96 5.56 0.70
C TRP A 41 -1.86 4.85 1.50
N HIS A 42 -1.94 4.82 2.83
CA HIS A 42 -1.06 4.03 3.69
C HIS A 42 -1.55 2.58 3.88
N SER A 43 -2.65 2.17 3.23
CA SER A 43 -3.16 0.81 3.33
C SER A 43 -2.15 -0.22 2.82
N ASN A 44 -1.82 -1.22 3.65
CA ASN A 44 -0.96 -2.33 3.23
C ASN A 44 -1.75 -3.32 2.35
N ILE A 45 -1.52 -3.27 1.04
CA ILE A 45 -2.22 -4.11 0.07
C ILE A 45 -1.44 -5.38 -0.36
N GLN A 46 -0.25 -5.61 0.18
CA GLN A 46 0.66 -6.68 -0.30
C GLN A 46 0.07 -8.10 -0.22
N GLN A 47 -0.87 -8.33 0.71
CA GLN A 47 -1.49 -9.63 0.94
C GLN A 47 -2.97 -9.67 0.53
N MET A 48 -3.48 -8.60 -0.09
CA MET A 48 -4.87 -8.59 -0.54
C MET A 48 -5.06 -9.56 -1.72
N PRO A 49 -6.23 -10.24 -1.79
CA PRO A 49 -6.54 -11.07 -2.94
C PRO A 49 -6.65 -10.22 -4.20
N VAL A 50 -6.15 -10.74 -5.32
CA VAL A 50 -6.39 -10.13 -6.64
C VAL A 50 -7.88 -10.13 -6.91
N HIS A 51 -8.41 -8.99 -7.40
CA HIS A 51 -9.83 -8.86 -7.70
C HIS A 51 -10.24 -9.80 -8.86
N PRO A 52 -11.38 -10.51 -8.79
CA PRO A 52 -11.80 -11.45 -9.85
C PRO A 52 -11.93 -10.84 -11.26
N LEU A 53 -12.11 -9.52 -11.37
CA LEU A 53 -12.19 -8.80 -12.65
C LEU A 53 -10.83 -8.31 -13.18
N SER A 54 -9.72 -8.58 -12.49
CA SER A 54 -8.38 -8.08 -12.87
C SER A 54 -8.02 -8.42 -14.31
N ASP A 55 -8.22 -9.69 -14.71
CA ASP A 55 -7.93 -10.15 -16.07
C ASP A 55 -8.82 -9.48 -17.12
N THR A 56 -10.08 -9.20 -16.77
CA THR A 56 -11.01 -8.47 -17.65
C THR A 56 -10.53 -7.04 -17.88
N TRP A 57 -10.09 -6.34 -16.83
CA TRP A 57 -9.56 -4.97 -16.98
C TRP A 57 -8.28 -4.96 -17.79
N LEU A 58 -7.35 -5.88 -17.54
CA LEU A 58 -6.11 -6.04 -18.32
C LEU A 58 -6.41 -6.28 -19.80
N ALA A 59 -7.36 -7.16 -20.12
CA ALA A 59 -7.77 -7.40 -21.49
C ALA A 59 -8.33 -6.14 -22.18
N ASN A 60 -9.16 -5.36 -21.48
CA ASN A 60 -9.70 -4.10 -22.00
C ASN A 60 -8.65 -2.99 -22.17
N MET A 61 -7.51 -3.08 -21.49
CA MET A 61 -6.36 -2.16 -21.64
C MET A 61 -5.36 -2.60 -22.73
N GLY A 62 -5.69 -3.61 -23.53
CA GLY A 62 -4.83 -4.13 -24.60
C GLY A 62 -4.01 -5.36 -24.22
N GLY A 63 -4.30 -5.98 -23.08
CA GLY A 63 -3.72 -7.24 -22.64
C GLY A 63 -2.38 -7.14 -21.89
N PRO A 64 -1.91 -8.26 -21.30
CA PRO A 64 -0.75 -8.27 -20.41
C PRO A 64 0.58 -7.97 -21.11
N ALA A 65 0.63 -8.02 -22.44
CA ALA A 65 1.83 -7.68 -23.22
C ALA A 65 2.03 -6.16 -23.40
N ARG A 66 1.04 -5.35 -23.03
CA ARG A 66 1.12 -3.89 -23.14
C ARG A 66 1.67 -3.29 -21.85
N LEU A 67 2.65 -2.38 -21.98
CA LEU A 67 3.04 -1.53 -20.86
C LEU A 67 1.90 -0.56 -20.56
N LEU A 68 1.34 -0.68 -19.35
CA LEU A 68 0.30 0.19 -18.86
C LEU A 68 0.94 1.38 -18.15
N HIS A 69 0.39 2.56 -18.40
CA HIS A 69 0.70 3.77 -17.63
C HIS A 69 -0.46 3.97 -16.65
N PRO A 70 -0.31 3.59 -15.36
CA PRO A 70 -1.32 3.92 -14.36
C PRO A 70 -1.34 5.43 -14.20
N ASP A 71 -2.39 6.06 -14.71
CA ASP A 71 -2.59 7.51 -14.64
C ASP A 71 -3.38 7.86 -13.37
N PHE A 72 -2.92 8.90 -12.67
CA PHE A 72 -3.72 9.61 -11.67
C PHE A 72 -4.35 10.81 -12.36
N GLY A 73 -5.22 10.52 -13.33
CA GLY A 73 -5.75 11.55 -14.22
C GLY A 73 -6.47 12.68 -13.48
N ALA A 74 -6.38 13.89 -14.01
CA ALA A 74 -7.20 15.00 -13.57
C ALA A 74 -8.66 14.83 -14.05
N TYR A 75 -9.59 15.59 -13.48
CA TYR A 75 -10.97 15.64 -13.97
C TYR A 75 -11.01 15.83 -15.51
N PRO A 76 -11.84 15.07 -16.25
CA PRO A 76 -12.88 14.14 -15.77
C PRO A 76 -12.48 12.65 -15.77
N TYR A 77 -11.19 12.31 -15.93
CA TYR A 77 -10.79 10.94 -16.28
C TYR A 77 -9.79 10.25 -15.33
N GLY A 78 -9.49 10.80 -14.16
CA GLY A 78 -8.74 10.06 -13.14
C GLY A 78 -9.25 10.18 -11.72
N TYR A 79 -8.57 9.44 -10.84
CA TYR A 79 -8.93 9.32 -9.43
C TYR A 79 -8.85 10.70 -8.76
N GLN A 80 -10.02 11.28 -8.50
CA GLN A 80 -10.13 12.49 -7.70
C GLN A 80 -9.74 12.17 -6.27
N LEU A 81 -8.49 12.40 -5.91
CA LEU A 81 -8.14 12.65 -4.52
C LEU A 81 -8.54 14.07 -4.18
N GLN A 82 -9.83 14.25 -3.93
CA GLN A 82 -10.30 15.45 -3.28
C GLN A 82 -9.93 15.32 -1.81
N VAL A 83 -8.88 16.01 -1.38
CA VAL A 83 -8.67 16.25 0.04
C VAL A 83 -9.85 17.10 0.49
N VAL A 84 -10.79 16.49 1.22
CA VAL A 84 -11.87 17.20 1.89
C VAL A 84 -11.38 17.46 3.31
N ASP A 85 -10.89 18.67 3.55
CA ASP A 85 -10.86 19.20 4.91
C ASP A 85 -12.22 19.83 5.26
N SER A 86 -12.49 19.96 6.55
CA SER A 86 -13.72 20.59 7.08
C SER A 86 -13.62 22.10 7.08
#